data_AF-G4NS08-F1
#
_entry.id   AF-G4NS08-F1
#
_cell.length_a   1.000
_cell.length_b   1.000
_cell.length_c   1.000
_cell.angle_alpha   90.00
_cell.angle_beta   90.00
_cell.angle_gamma   90.00
#
_symmetry.space_group_name_H-M   'P 1'
#
loop_
_entity.id
_entity.type
_entity.pdbx_description
1 polymer ?
#
loop_
_entity_poly.entity_id
_entity_poly.type
_entity_poly.pdbx_seq_one_letter_code
_entity_poly.pdbx_strand_id
1 'polypeptide(L)' 'MYLYYAMHELHYSPSDLLKLYEAPRNFKALLYGLIGYKLDLLEKQAKKGGAS' A
#
# COMPACT_ATOMS: atom_id res chain seq x y z
N MET A 1 -11.97 5.92 -3.99
CA MET A 1 -12.05 4.68 -3.18
C MET A 1 -10.78 4.39 -2.36
N TYR A 2 -9.56 4.64 -2.88
CA TYR A 2 -8.30 4.39 -2.14
C TYR A 2 -8.05 5.28 -0.91
N LEU A 3 -8.40 6.58 -0.97
CA LEU A 3 -8.15 7.52 0.13
C LEU A 3 -9.02 7.24 1.36
N TYR A 4 -10.29 6.89 1.16
CA TYR A 4 -11.21 6.53 2.25
C TYR A 4 -10.72 5.29 3.01
N TYR A 5 -10.33 4.24 2.28
CA TYR A 5 -9.72 3.04 2.84
C TYR A 5 -8.43 3.37 3.62
N ALA A 6 -7.56 4.20 3.06
CA ALA A 6 -6.32 4.59 3.73
C ALA A 6 -6.57 5.38 5.04
N MET A 7 -7.57 6.26 5.09
CA MET A 7 -7.93 6.96 6.32
C MET A 7 -8.56 6.04 7.37
N HIS A 8 -9.53 5.21 6.97
CA HIS A 8 -10.38 4.49 7.90
C HIS A 8 -9.83 3.13 8.31
N GLU A 9 -9.22 2.39 7.37
CA GLU A 9 -8.73 1.03 7.63
C GLU A 9 -7.24 1.02 7.96
N LEU A 10 -6.47 1.92 7.34
CA LEU A 10 -5.02 2.04 7.59
C LEU A 10 -4.68 3.17 8.57
N HIS A 11 -5.67 3.92 9.06
CA HIS A 11 -5.52 5.02 10.02
C HIS A 11 -4.54 6.12 9.58
N TYR A 12 -4.42 6.36 8.28
CA TYR A 12 -3.59 7.47 7.80
C TYR A 12 -4.24 8.80 8.18
N SER A 13 -3.45 9.71 8.74
CA SER A 13 -3.93 11.06 8.99
C SER A 13 -4.20 11.79 7.67
N PRO A 14 -5.13 12.75 7.63
CA PRO A 14 -5.37 13.56 6.43
C PRO A 14 -4.12 14.26 5.90
N SER A 15 -3.21 14.68 6.80
CA SER A 15 -1.96 15.34 6.42
C SER A 15 -0.96 14.38 5.78
N ASP A 16 -0.93 13.10 6.16
CA ASP A 16 -0.08 12.11 5.51
C ASP A 16 -0.59 11.73 4.12
N LEU A 17 -1.92 11.72 3.93
CA LEU A 17 -2.51 11.55 2.60
C LEU A 17 -2.25 12.74 1.70
N LEU A 18 -2.27 13.96 2.25
CA LEU A 18 -1.92 15.16 1.49
C LEU A 18 -0.46 15.12 1.04
N LYS A 19 0.48 14.79 1.94
CA LYS A 19 1.90 14.60 1.59
C LYS A 19 2.08 13.55 0.49
N LEU A 20 1.36 12.44 0.58
CA LEU A 20 1.40 11.40 -0.44
C LEU A 20 0.82 11.89 -1.77
N TYR A 21 -0.28 12.65 -1.76
CA TYR A 21 -0.90 13.23 -2.95
C TYR A 21 0.05 14.20 -3.66
N GLU A 22 0.70 15.08 -2.89
CA GLU A 22 1.63 16.11 -3.37
C GLU A 22 3.00 15.55 -3.77
N ALA A 23 3.33 14.32 -3.39
CA ALA A 23 4.62 13.72 -3.69
C ALA A 23 4.90 13.63 -5.21
N PRO A 24 6.18 13.70 -5.63
CA PRO A 24 6.57 13.62 -7.04
C PRO A 24 6.03 12.35 -7.72
N ARG A 25 5.64 12.46 -8.99
CA ARG A 25 5.06 11.34 -9.76
C ARG A 25 5.95 10.09 -9.75
N ASN A 26 7.25 10.27 -9.96
CA ASN A 26 8.21 9.16 -10.01
C ASN A 26 8.36 8.48 -8.65
N PHE A 27 8.32 9.26 -7.56
CA PHE A 27 8.35 8.70 -6.21
C PHE A 27 7.10 7.86 -5.93
N LYS A 28 5.92 8.36 -6.29
CA LYS A 28 4.66 7.61 -6.14
C LYS A 28 4.68 6.31 -6.94
N ALA A 29 5.19 6.36 -8.18
CA ALA A 29 5.32 5.16 -9.02
C ALA A 29 6.23 4.11 -8.38
N LEU A 30 7.40 4.52 -7.85
CA LEU A 30 8.29 3.62 -7.12
C LEU A 30 7.61 3.04 -5.87
N LEU A 31 6.99 3.88 -5.06
CA LEU A 31 6.32 3.48 -3.82
C LEU A 31 5.22 2.45 -4.10
N TYR A 32 4.34 2.71 -5.07
CA TYR A 32 3.27 1.77 -5.43
C TYR A 32 3.82 0.46 -6.03
N GLY A 33 4.92 0.52 -6.78
CA GLY A 33 5.62 -0.68 -7.25
C GLY A 33 6.16 -1.54 -6.10
N LEU A 34 6.77 -0.93 -5.10
CA LEU A 34 7.27 -1.63 -3.90
C LEU A 34 6.14 -2.25 -3.08
N ILE A 35 5.02 -1.53 -2.92
CA ILE A 35 3.82 -2.05 -2.24
C ILE A 35 3.29 -3.29 -2.99
N GLY A 36 3.13 -3.20 -4.31
CA GLY A 36 2.71 -4.34 -5.14
C GLY A 36 3.63 -5.55 -4.98
N TYR A 37 4.94 -5.34 -5.07
CA TYR A 37 5.93 -6.40 -4.87
C TYR A 37 5.81 -7.07 -3.49
N LYS A 38 5.59 -6.28 -2.42
CA LYS A 38 5.42 -6.83 -1.07
C LYS A 38 4.13 -7.64 -0.95
N LEU A 39 3.04 -7.19 -1.55
CA LEU A 39 1.77 -7.93 -1.57
C LEU A 39 1.92 -9.27 -2.30
N ASP A 40 2.59 -9.30 -3.45
CA ASP A 40 2.88 -10.54 -4.17
C ASP A 40 3.68 -11.54 -3.33
N LEU A 41 4.67 -11.06 -2.56
CA LEU A 41 5.44 -11.90 -1.64
C LEU A 41 4.55 -12.47 -0.52
N LEU A 42 3.68 -11.64 0.06
CA LEU A 42 2.75 -12.08 1.11
C LEU A 42 1.74 -13.09 0.58
N GLU A 43 1.20 -12.89 -0.62
CA GLU A 43 0.29 -13.84 -1.27
C GLU A 43 0.97 -15.20 -1.49
N LYS A 44 2.21 -15.20 -1.98
CA LYS A 44 3.01 -16.43 -2.13
C LYS A 44 3.27 -17.12 -0.80
N GLN A 45 3.46 -16.37 0.28
CA GLN A 45 3.66 -16.92 1.64
C GLN A 45 2.35 -17.50 2.20
N ALA A 46 1.24 -16.78 2.06
CA ALA A 46 -0.08 -17.24 2.50
C ALA A 46 -0.47 -18.56 1.82
N LYS A 47 -0.22 -18.69 0.52
CA LYS A 47 -0.45 -19.93 -0.24
C LYS A 47 0.42 -21.11 0.22
N LYS A 48 1.62 -20.85 0.75
CA LYS A 48 2.50 -21.88 1.32
C LYS A 48 2.08 -22.32 2.72
N GLY A 49 1.41 -21.45 3.48
CA GLY A 49 0.93 -21.74 4.84
C GLY A 49 -0.44 -22.44 4.91
N GLY A 50 -1.15 -22.59 3.79
CA GLY A 50 -2.49 -23.23 3.73
C GLY A 50 -2.49 -24.76 3.63
N ALA A 51 -1.36 -25.43 3.81
CA ALA A 51 -1.24 -26.88 3.83
C ALA A 51 -0.91 -27.38 5.25
N SER A 52 -1.76 -27.03 6.22
CA SER A 52 -1.74 -27.57 7.58
C SER A 52 -3.15 -27.95 8.00
#